data_AF-A0A1B9P343-F1
#
_entry.id   AF-A0A1B9P343-F1
#
_cell.length_a   1.000
_cell.length_b   1.000
_cell.length_c   1.000
_cell.angle_alpha   90.00
_cell.angle_beta   90.00
_cell.angle_gamma   90.00
#
_symmetry.space_group_name_H-M   'P 1'
#
loop_
_entity.id
_entity.type
_entity.pdbx_description
1 polymer ?
#
loop_
_entity_poly.entity_id
_entity_poly.type
_entity_poly.pdbx_seq_one_letter_code
_entity_poly.pdbx_strand_id
1 'polypeptide(L)'
;MVRQLFVLFLSLLFSVSSYAYSYAAAGKEPVIEGREAILQALTIPDYAAVSASVAGLNDEFIYLKNEHQVDLLTPMLEAIDNKDAEKIETLMDSAVVEEIIRRLDGAEKNLDDYQVAKVLVVKSKLFLDLLAPKMNGSQRQEATQAIQGALASIGNPGVFGVGKAPADPAEFSKQKALLLNAIRDFK
;
A
#
# COMPACT_ATOMS: atom_id res chain seq x y z
N MET A 1 -6.11 -20.53 48.57
CA MET A 1 -6.10 -21.06 47.18
C MET A 1 -6.93 -20.24 46.21
N VAL A 2 -8.17 -19.83 46.52
CA VAL A 2 -9.05 -19.08 45.58
C VAL A 2 -8.49 -17.72 45.14
N ARG A 3 -7.77 -17.00 46.03
CA ARG A 3 -7.18 -15.70 45.72
C ARG A 3 -5.99 -15.75 44.75
N GLN A 4 -5.29 -16.88 44.65
CA GLN A 4 -4.17 -17.05 43.71
C GLN A 4 -4.65 -17.42 42.30
N LEU A 5 -5.81 -18.08 42.18
CA LEU A 5 -6.46 -18.34 40.90
C LEU A 5 -7.00 -17.07 40.24
N PHE A 6 -7.43 -16.08 41.04
CA PHE A 6 -7.96 -14.81 40.51
C PHE A 6 -6.85 -13.90 39.92
N VAL A 7 -5.63 -13.99 40.44
CA VAL A 7 -4.47 -13.23 39.92
C VAL A 7 -3.95 -13.82 38.61
N LEU A 8 -4.04 -15.15 38.42
CA LEU A 8 -3.68 -15.78 37.14
C LEU A 8 -4.67 -15.38 36.02
N PHE A 9 -5.97 -15.27 36.33
CA PHE A 9 -6.98 -14.94 35.33
C PHE A 9 -6.88 -13.48 34.82
N LEU A 10 -6.37 -12.56 35.65
CA LEU A 10 -6.24 -11.14 35.27
C LEU A 10 -5.03 -10.88 34.35
N SER A 11 -4.05 -11.79 34.31
CA SER A 11 -2.85 -11.65 33.45
C SER A 11 -3.08 -12.02 31.98
N LEU A 12 -4.20 -12.66 31.65
CA LEU A 12 -4.59 -13.02 30.28
C LEU A 12 -5.36 -11.90 29.55
N LEU A 13 -5.59 -10.75 30.19
CA LEU A 13 -6.27 -9.59 29.59
C LEU A 13 -5.31 -8.56 29.00
N PHE A 14 -4.00 -8.84 28.96
CA PHE A 14 -3.11 -8.14 28.04
C PHE A 14 -3.36 -8.69 26.64
N SER A 15 -4.51 -8.32 26.07
CA SER A 15 -4.70 -8.30 24.64
C SER A 15 -3.53 -7.51 24.08
N VAL A 16 -2.63 -8.23 23.42
CA VAL A 16 -1.68 -7.62 22.50
C VAL A 16 -2.56 -6.82 21.55
N SER A 17 -2.63 -5.51 21.74
CA SER A 17 -3.18 -4.62 20.73
C SER A 17 -2.30 -4.88 19.53
N SER A 18 -2.78 -5.73 18.62
CA SER A 18 -2.34 -5.69 17.24
C SER A 18 -2.47 -4.22 16.89
N TYR A 19 -1.35 -3.53 16.82
CA TYR A 19 -1.28 -2.27 16.13
C TYR A 19 -1.56 -2.65 14.69
N ALA A 20 -2.83 -2.85 14.36
CA ALA A 20 -3.30 -2.74 13.01
C ALA A 20 -2.94 -1.30 12.66
N TYR A 21 -1.75 -1.14 12.06
CA TYR A 21 -1.34 0.08 11.43
C TYR A 21 -2.55 0.48 10.60
N SER A 22 -3.25 1.52 11.03
CA SER A 22 -4.45 1.93 10.32
C SER A 22 -3.92 2.58 9.05
N TYR A 23 -3.72 1.77 8.01
CA TYR A 23 -3.34 2.24 6.69
C TYR A 23 -4.43 3.13 6.07
N ALA A 24 -5.61 3.18 6.69
CA ALA A 24 -6.67 4.13 6.43
C ALA A 24 -6.57 5.43 7.26
N ALA A 25 -5.70 5.53 8.28
CA ALA A 25 -5.55 6.75 9.07
C ALA A 25 -4.83 7.86 8.28
N ALA A 26 -5.18 9.11 8.59
CA ALA A 26 -4.45 10.28 8.11
C ALA A 26 -3.06 10.32 8.76
N GLY A 27 -2.01 10.43 7.95
CA GLY A 27 -0.63 10.39 8.44
C GLY A 27 0.38 10.33 7.31
N LYS A 28 1.65 10.16 7.70
CA LYS A 28 2.77 9.89 6.80
C LYS A 28 2.54 8.60 6.02
N GLU A 29 3.02 8.55 4.78
CA GLU A 29 3.04 7.34 3.95
C GLU A 29 4.51 6.87 3.84
N PRO A 30 4.97 5.94 4.69
CA PRO A 30 6.40 5.64 4.85
C PRO A 30 7.09 5.24 3.54
N VAL A 31 6.42 4.43 2.70
CA VAL A 31 6.96 4.04 1.39
C VAL A 31 7.12 5.23 0.44
N ILE A 32 6.26 6.25 0.52
CA ILE A 32 6.40 7.46 -0.30
C ILE A 32 7.61 8.27 0.15
N GLU A 33 7.69 8.56 1.46
CA GLU A 33 8.80 9.33 2.04
C GLU A 33 10.15 8.61 1.85
N GLY A 34 10.18 7.29 2.07
CA GLY A 34 11.38 6.47 1.88
C GLY A 34 11.79 6.40 0.41
N ARG A 35 10.86 6.26 -0.53
CA ARG A 35 11.16 6.31 -1.98
C ARG A 35 11.78 7.65 -2.37
N GLU A 36 11.22 8.76 -1.90
CA GLU A 36 11.77 10.08 -2.18
C GLU A 36 13.21 10.20 -1.66
N ALA A 37 13.46 9.81 -0.41
CA ALA A 37 14.80 9.84 0.18
C ALA A 37 15.81 8.94 -0.56
N ILE A 38 15.41 7.73 -0.93
CA ILE A 38 16.24 6.78 -1.70
C ILE A 38 16.60 7.39 -3.06
N LEU A 39 15.61 7.85 -3.82
CA LEU A 39 15.86 8.40 -5.16
C LEU A 39 16.70 9.68 -5.09
N GLN A 40 16.51 10.52 -4.08
CA GLN A 40 17.36 11.67 -3.84
C GLN A 40 18.81 11.26 -3.58
N ALA A 41 19.06 10.26 -2.74
CA ALA A 41 20.40 9.75 -2.46
C ALA A 41 21.07 9.13 -3.71
N LEU A 42 20.29 8.53 -4.62
CA LEU A 42 20.80 8.00 -5.88
C LEU A 42 21.26 9.10 -6.88
N THR A 43 20.79 10.35 -6.74
CA THR A 43 21.23 11.46 -7.61
C THR A 43 22.71 11.84 -7.42
N ILE A 44 23.25 11.61 -6.23
CA ILE A 44 24.64 11.80 -5.84
C ILE A 44 25.09 10.52 -5.13
N PRO A 45 25.33 9.43 -5.89
CA PRO A 45 25.14 8.02 -5.52
C PRO A 45 25.67 7.63 -4.12
N ASP A 46 24.92 8.04 -3.10
CA ASP A 46 25.27 7.92 -1.69
C ASP A 46 24.59 6.66 -1.15
N TYR A 47 25.24 5.53 -1.39
CA TYR A 47 24.72 4.23 -0.98
C TYR A 47 24.63 4.07 0.55
N ALA A 48 25.34 4.90 1.34
CA ALA A 48 25.15 4.93 2.78
C ALA A 48 23.81 5.59 3.14
N ALA A 49 23.46 6.70 2.49
CA ALA A 49 22.16 7.35 2.64
C ALA A 49 21.01 6.49 2.09
N VAL A 50 21.23 5.77 0.97
CA VAL A 50 20.25 4.77 0.46
C VAL A 50 20.01 3.68 1.50
N SER A 51 21.08 3.09 2.04
CA SER A 51 20.98 2.03 3.05
C SER A 51 20.23 2.50 4.31
N ALA A 52 20.54 3.71 4.80
CA ALA A 52 19.83 4.30 5.93
C ALA A 52 18.33 4.53 5.65
N SER A 53 17.98 4.95 4.43
CA SER A 53 16.60 5.16 4.01
C SER A 53 15.83 3.84 3.87
N VAL A 54 16.46 2.79 3.33
CA VAL A 54 15.87 1.44 3.25
C VAL A 54 15.68 0.82 4.63
N ALA A 55 16.60 1.05 5.57
CA ALA A 55 16.40 0.61 6.96
C ALA A 55 15.15 1.23 7.60
N GLY A 56 14.80 2.46 7.22
CA GLY A 56 13.55 3.13 7.62
C GLY A 56 12.28 2.50 7.04
N LEU A 57 12.39 1.65 6.02
CA LEU A 57 11.27 0.92 5.39
C LEU A 57 11.16 -0.54 5.87
N ASN A 58 11.98 -0.96 6.82
CA ASN A 58 12.05 -2.36 7.23
C ASN A 58 10.70 -2.92 7.68
N ASP A 59 9.93 -2.16 8.46
CA ASP A 59 8.61 -2.58 8.93
C ASP A 59 7.63 -2.81 7.76
N GLU A 60 7.69 -1.96 6.73
CA GLU A 60 6.81 -2.08 5.57
C GLU A 60 7.20 -3.25 4.68
N PHE A 61 8.51 -3.50 4.49
CA PHE A 61 8.97 -4.67 3.74
C PHE A 61 8.72 -5.98 4.49
N ILE A 62 8.85 -5.98 5.83
CA ILE A 62 8.46 -7.13 6.67
C ILE A 62 6.95 -7.38 6.58
N TYR A 63 6.14 -6.32 6.64
CA TYR A 63 4.70 -6.43 6.46
C TYR A 63 4.33 -7.04 5.11
N LEU A 64 4.89 -6.53 4.01
CA LEU A 64 4.67 -7.08 2.67
C LEU A 64 5.11 -8.54 2.57
N LYS A 65 6.25 -8.90 3.17
CA LYS A 65 6.74 -10.29 3.18
C LYS A 65 5.80 -11.22 3.94
N ASN A 66 5.33 -10.82 5.11
CA ASN A 66 4.54 -11.68 5.98
C ASN A 66 3.07 -11.76 5.56
N GLU A 67 2.46 -10.63 5.21
CA GLU A 67 1.02 -10.53 4.94
C GLU A 67 0.69 -10.69 3.45
N HIS A 68 1.61 -10.31 2.57
CA HIS A 68 1.41 -10.34 1.11
C HIS A 68 2.35 -11.31 0.37
N GLN A 69 3.25 -12.00 1.08
CA GLN A 69 4.22 -12.95 0.51
C GLN A 69 5.15 -12.34 -0.54
N VAL A 70 5.46 -11.05 -0.40
CA VAL A 70 6.38 -10.34 -1.32
C VAL A 70 7.66 -9.93 -0.59
N ASP A 71 8.78 -10.53 -0.97
CA ASP A 71 10.10 -10.18 -0.41
C ASP A 71 10.79 -9.12 -1.26
N LEU A 72 10.77 -7.87 -0.78
CA LEU A 72 11.50 -6.75 -1.39
C LEU A 72 12.81 -6.44 -0.68
N LEU A 73 12.93 -6.78 0.62
CA LEU A 73 14.11 -6.42 1.41
C LEU A 73 15.35 -7.19 0.95
N THR A 74 15.22 -8.49 0.70
CA THR A 74 16.36 -9.32 0.26
C THR A 74 16.99 -8.80 -1.04
N PRO A 75 16.25 -8.64 -2.15
CA PRO A 75 16.83 -8.11 -3.39
C PRO A 75 17.24 -6.64 -3.28
N MET A 76 16.63 -5.85 -2.37
CA MET A 76 17.04 -4.46 -2.13
C MET A 76 18.42 -4.38 -1.50
N LEU A 77 18.70 -5.20 -0.48
CA LEU A 77 20.01 -5.26 0.16
C LEU A 77 21.09 -5.72 -0.84
N GLU A 78 20.80 -6.72 -1.67
CA GLU A 78 21.69 -7.16 -2.73
C GLU A 78 21.99 -6.03 -3.75
N ALA A 79 20.97 -5.26 -4.15
CA ALA A 79 21.14 -4.15 -5.08
C ALA A 79 21.97 -3.01 -4.46
N ILE A 80 21.81 -2.73 -3.17
CA ILE A 80 22.64 -1.76 -2.43
C ILE A 80 24.10 -2.21 -2.38
N ASP A 81 24.36 -3.47 -2.04
CA ASP A 81 25.71 -4.02 -1.96
C ASP A 81 26.42 -3.98 -3.31
N ASN A 82 25.68 -4.26 -4.39
CA ASN A 82 26.16 -4.20 -5.76
C ASN A 82 26.22 -2.77 -6.34
N LYS A 83 25.72 -1.77 -5.60
CA LYS A 83 25.60 -0.39 -6.07
C LYS A 83 24.82 -0.26 -7.38
N ASP A 84 23.73 -1.02 -7.49
CA ASP A 84 22.87 -1.08 -8.67
C ASP A 84 21.69 -0.11 -8.52
N ALA A 85 21.91 1.15 -8.92
CA ALA A 85 20.91 2.21 -8.82
C ALA A 85 19.61 1.88 -9.58
N GLU A 86 19.72 1.28 -10.76
CA GLU A 86 18.56 0.93 -11.59
C GLU A 86 17.73 -0.16 -10.90
N LYS A 87 18.39 -1.17 -10.34
CA LYS A 87 17.70 -2.22 -9.58
C LYS A 87 17.04 -1.69 -8.31
N ILE A 88 17.70 -0.78 -7.58
CA ILE A 88 17.10 -0.12 -6.40
C ILE A 88 15.84 0.66 -6.81
N GLU A 89 15.91 1.45 -7.88
CA GLU A 89 14.76 2.21 -8.37
C GLU A 89 13.62 1.29 -8.82
N THR A 90 13.94 0.20 -9.53
CA THR A 90 12.94 -0.79 -9.96
C THR A 90 12.26 -1.46 -8.77
N LEU A 91 13.02 -1.84 -7.74
CA LEU A 91 12.44 -2.44 -6.52
C LEU A 91 11.56 -1.46 -5.75
N MET A 92 11.86 -0.16 -5.79
CA MET A 92 10.98 0.87 -5.22
C MET A 92 9.72 1.08 -6.04
N ASP A 93 9.77 0.92 -7.36
CA ASP A 93 8.56 0.90 -8.18
C ASP A 93 7.70 -0.34 -7.86
N SER A 94 8.31 -1.52 -7.69
CA SER A 94 7.61 -2.72 -7.23
C SER A 94 6.96 -2.50 -5.85
N ALA A 95 7.65 -1.84 -4.90
CA ALA A 95 7.08 -1.48 -3.61
C ALA A 95 5.82 -0.60 -3.77
N VAL A 96 5.85 0.39 -4.66
CA VAL A 96 4.69 1.24 -4.96
C VAL A 96 3.52 0.42 -5.55
N VAL A 97 3.80 -0.56 -6.42
CA VAL A 97 2.76 -1.47 -6.95
C VAL A 97 2.14 -2.33 -5.84
N GLU A 98 2.94 -2.89 -4.94
CA GLU A 98 2.43 -3.70 -3.82
C GLU A 98 1.59 -2.88 -2.83
N GLU A 99 1.96 -1.61 -2.62
CA GLU A 99 1.18 -0.65 -1.84
C GLU A 99 -0.20 -0.36 -2.48
N ILE A 100 -0.29 -0.34 -3.82
CA ILE A 100 -1.56 -0.24 -4.55
C ILE A 100 -2.37 -1.52 -4.37
N ILE A 101 -1.76 -2.69 -4.62
CA ILE A 101 -2.42 -4.00 -4.54
C ILE A 101 -3.06 -4.19 -3.16
N ARG A 102 -2.28 -4.04 -2.08
CA ARG A 102 -2.79 -4.29 -0.73
C ARG A 102 -3.93 -3.37 -0.32
N ARG A 103 -3.91 -2.11 -0.78
CA ARG A 103 -4.97 -1.14 -0.47
C ARG A 103 -6.23 -1.43 -1.26
N LEU A 104 -6.12 -1.85 -2.52
CA LEU A 104 -7.28 -2.29 -3.28
C LEU A 104 -7.87 -3.60 -2.75
N ASP A 105 -7.03 -4.54 -2.30
CA ASP A 105 -7.48 -5.73 -1.56
C ASP A 105 -8.23 -5.35 -0.28
N GLY A 106 -7.68 -4.40 0.47
CA GLY A 106 -8.34 -3.85 1.65
C GLY A 106 -9.67 -3.19 1.34
N ALA A 107 -9.73 -2.37 0.27
CA ALA A 107 -10.96 -1.69 -0.15
C ALA A 107 -12.04 -2.69 -0.57
N GLU A 108 -11.66 -3.73 -1.33
CA GLU A 108 -12.56 -4.80 -1.77
C GLU A 108 -13.17 -5.56 -0.58
N LYS A 109 -12.38 -5.81 0.46
CA LYS A 109 -12.83 -6.45 1.70
C LYS A 109 -13.76 -5.57 2.55
N ASN A 110 -13.80 -4.26 2.31
CA ASN A 110 -14.55 -3.29 3.10
C ASN A 110 -15.56 -2.50 2.26
N LEU A 111 -16.09 -3.08 1.16
CA LEU A 111 -17.06 -2.40 0.30
C LEU A 111 -18.40 -2.08 1.01
N ASP A 112 -18.67 -2.71 2.14
CA ASP A 112 -19.79 -2.39 3.04
C ASP A 112 -19.53 -1.15 3.92
N ASP A 113 -18.26 -0.77 4.12
CA ASP A 113 -17.85 0.49 4.73
C ASP A 113 -17.29 1.47 3.69
N TYR A 114 -18.17 2.31 3.17
CA TYR A 114 -17.84 3.32 2.17
C TYR A 114 -16.62 4.19 2.56
N GLN A 115 -16.48 4.60 3.82
CA GLN A 115 -15.40 5.52 4.20
C GLN A 115 -14.06 4.80 4.18
N VAL A 116 -14.01 3.57 4.69
CA VAL A 116 -12.80 2.75 4.68
C VAL A 116 -12.40 2.43 3.24
N ALA A 117 -13.31 1.91 2.42
CA ALA A 117 -13.03 1.59 1.02
C ALA A 117 -12.58 2.82 0.23
N LYS A 118 -13.26 3.97 0.40
CA LYS A 118 -12.89 5.23 -0.25
C LYS A 118 -11.48 5.65 0.08
N VAL A 119 -11.12 5.68 1.36
CA VAL A 119 -9.79 6.14 1.78
C VAL A 119 -8.70 5.24 1.19
N LEU A 120 -8.91 3.92 1.20
CA LEU A 120 -7.96 2.97 0.62
C LEU A 120 -7.78 3.16 -0.89
N VAL A 121 -8.86 3.38 -1.65
CA VAL A 121 -8.76 3.67 -3.09
C VAL A 121 -8.08 5.02 -3.35
N VAL A 122 -8.41 6.06 -2.58
CA VAL A 122 -7.76 7.39 -2.71
C VAL A 122 -6.27 7.31 -2.41
N LYS A 123 -5.87 6.56 -1.38
CA LYS A 123 -4.46 6.30 -1.09
C LYS A 123 -3.79 5.49 -2.20
N SER A 124 -4.45 4.48 -2.76
CA SER A 124 -3.93 3.75 -3.92
C SER A 124 -3.65 4.68 -5.11
N LYS A 125 -4.53 5.68 -5.34
CA LYS A 125 -4.30 6.70 -6.36
C LYS A 125 -3.05 7.55 -6.07
N LEU A 126 -2.78 7.90 -4.82
CA LEU A 126 -1.57 8.64 -4.44
C LEU A 126 -0.29 7.87 -4.83
N PHE A 127 -0.27 6.55 -4.61
CA PHE A 127 0.82 5.69 -5.04
C PHE A 127 0.90 5.58 -6.56
N LEU A 128 -0.24 5.43 -7.25
CA LEU A 128 -0.28 5.41 -8.72
C LEU A 128 0.32 6.67 -9.35
N ASP A 129 0.07 7.84 -8.74
CA ASP A 129 0.60 9.11 -9.22
C ASP A 129 2.15 9.15 -9.19
N LEU A 130 2.81 8.34 -8.35
CA LEU A 130 4.28 8.20 -8.31
C LEU A 130 4.84 7.43 -9.51
N LEU A 131 4.08 6.48 -10.05
CA LEU A 131 4.46 5.71 -11.24
C LEU A 131 4.13 6.47 -12.53
N ALA A 132 3.14 7.38 -12.47
CA ALA A 132 2.62 8.06 -13.64
C ALA A 132 3.72 8.66 -14.55
N PRO A 133 4.76 9.36 -14.05
CA PRO A 133 5.83 9.91 -14.89
C PRO A 133 6.55 8.88 -15.78
N LYS A 134 6.56 7.61 -15.38
CA LYS A 134 7.20 6.51 -16.13
C LYS A 134 6.26 5.79 -17.10
N MET A 135 4.95 6.06 -17.03
CA MET A 135 3.94 5.44 -17.90
C MET A 135 3.87 6.12 -19.25
N ASN A 136 3.62 5.33 -20.30
CA ASN A 136 3.21 5.85 -21.59
C ASN A 136 1.76 6.40 -21.53
N GLY A 137 1.34 7.12 -22.58
CA GLY A 137 0.03 7.79 -22.61
C GLY A 137 -1.18 6.86 -22.46
N SER A 138 -1.17 5.71 -23.15
CA SER A 138 -2.27 4.72 -23.06
C SER A 138 -2.33 4.09 -21.68
N GLN A 139 -1.17 3.63 -21.19
CA GLN A 139 -1.02 3.00 -19.88
C GLN A 139 -1.49 3.92 -18.76
N ARG A 140 -1.09 5.19 -18.80
CA ARG A 140 -1.53 6.21 -17.84
C ARG A 140 -3.03 6.44 -17.90
N GLN A 141 -3.60 6.52 -19.11
CA GLN A 141 -5.04 6.70 -19.30
C GLN A 141 -5.82 5.52 -18.73
N GLU A 142 -5.41 4.28 -19.07
CA GLU A 142 -6.02 3.06 -18.58
C GLU A 142 -5.96 2.97 -17.05
N ALA A 143 -4.79 3.20 -16.45
CA ALA A 143 -4.63 3.18 -14.99
C ALA A 143 -5.49 4.27 -14.31
N THR A 144 -5.54 5.48 -14.89
CA THR A 144 -6.37 6.58 -14.36
C THR A 144 -7.85 6.26 -14.42
N GLN A 145 -8.33 5.71 -15.54
CA GLN A 145 -9.72 5.30 -15.70
C GLN A 145 -10.05 4.15 -14.75
N ALA A 146 -9.14 3.18 -14.59
CA ALA A 146 -9.34 2.03 -13.74
C ALA A 146 -9.45 2.40 -12.25
N ILE A 147 -8.55 3.27 -11.75
CA ILE A 147 -8.64 3.72 -10.34
C ILE A 147 -9.89 4.58 -10.10
N GLN A 148 -10.32 5.38 -11.08
CA GLN A 148 -11.58 6.13 -11.00
C GLN A 148 -12.80 5.21 -11.02
N GLY A 149 -12.77 4.16 -11.84
CA GLY A 149 -13.78 3.13 -11.89
C GLY A 149 -13.89 2.41 -10.55
N ALA A 150 -12.77 1.96 -9.97
CA ALA A 150 -12.74 1.35 -8.65
C ALA A 150 -13.34 2.29 -7.58
N LEU A 151 -13.00 3.58 -7.61
CA LEU A 151 -13.57 4.58 -6.70
C LEU A 151 -15.07 4.78 -6.91
N ALA A 152 -15.58 4.68 -8.12
CA ALA A 152 -17.02 4.77 -8.38
C ALA A 152 -17.76 3.51 -7.89
N SER A 153 -17.15 2.34 -8.05
CA SER A 153 -17.71 1.04 -7.67
C SER A 153 -17.87 0.83 -6.18
N ILE A 154 -17.21 1.62 -5.32
CA ILE A 154 -17.48 1.56 -3.86
C ILE A 154 -18.88 2.10 -3.50
N GLY A 155 -19.58 2.73 -4.46
CA GLY A 155 -20.89 3.33 -4.25
C GLY A 155 -20.83 4.71 -3.60
N ASN A 156 -21.95 5.14 -3.02
CA ASN A 156 -22.10 6.41 -2.32
C ASN A 156 -23.21 6.28 -1.26
N PRO A 157 -22.98 6.56 0.03
CA PRO A 157 -24.02 6.48 1.04
C PRO A 157 -25.12 7.55 0.86
N GLY A 158 -24.84 8.63 0.13
CA GLY A 158 -25.72 9.77 -0.02
C GLY A 158 -25.78 10.64 1.25
N VAL A 159 -26.20 11.90 1.09
CA VAL A 159 -26.44 12.79 2.25
C VAL A 159 -27.81 12.44 2.82
N PHE A 160 -27.85 11.89 4.04
CA PHE A 160 -29.07 11.34 4.63
C PHE A 160 -29.78 10.29 3.74
N GLY A 161 -29.01 9.55 2.94
CA GLY A 161 -29.53 8.54 2.01
C GLY A 161 -30.05 9.08 0.67
N VAL A 162 -30.14 10.41 0.50
CA VAL A 162 -30.44 11.01 -0.81
C VAL A 162 -29.25 10.84 -1.74
N GLY A 163 -29.49 10.25 -2.91
CA GLY A 163 -28.43 9.94 -3.89
C GLY A 163 -27.59 8.70 -3.55
N LYS A 164 -28.10 7.81 -2.68
CA LYS A 164 -27.44 6.56 -2.34
C LYS A 164 -27.23 5.69 -3.58
N ALA A 165 -26.01 5.23 -3.78
CA ALA A 165 -25.64 4.19 -4.72
C ALA A 165 -25.00 3.02 -3.94
N PRO A 166 -25.48 1.78 -4.08
CA PRO A 166 -24.82 0.64 -3.46
C PRO A 166 -23.44 0.42 -4.07
N ALA A 167 -22.54 -0.24 -3.32
CA ALA A 167 -21.30 -0.74 -3.89
C ALA A 167 -21.60 -1.80 -4.97
N ASP A 168 -20.72 -1.87 -5.97
CA ASP A 168 -20.70 -2.88 -7.03
C ASP A 168 -19.40 -3.68 -6.93
N PRO A 169 -19.40 -4.81 -6.20
CA PRO A 169 -18.21 -5.63 -6.04
C PRO A 169 -17.67 -6.18 -7.36
N ALA A 170 -18.54 -6.54 -8.31
CA ALA A 170 -18.12 -7.12 -9.58
C ALA A 170 -17.39 -6.08 -10.43
N GLU A 171 -17.93 -4.86 -10.50
CA GLU A 171 -17.25 -3.76 -11.19
C GLU A 171 -15.97 -3.35 -10.44
N PHE A 172 -15.96 -3.35 -9.10
CA PHE A 172 -14.73 -3.08 -8.33
C PHE A 172 -13.61 -4.07 -8.68
N SER A 173 -13.89 -5.38 -8.64
CA SER A 173 -12.89 -6.41 -8.97
C SER A 173 -12.39 -6.28 -10.41
N LYS A 174 -13.28 -5.96 -11.36
CA LYS A 174 -12.92 -5.71 -12.76
C LYS A 174 -12.00 -4.50 -12.89
N GLN A 175 -12.33 -3.38 -12.25
CA GLN A 175 -11.53 -2.15 -12.31
C GLN A 175 -10.18 -2.32 -11.64
N LYS A 176 -10.13 -3.04 -10.50
CA LYS A 176 -8.87 -3.48 -9.87
C LYS A 176 -8.02 -4.28 -10.86
N ALA A 177 -8.57 -5.29 -11.53
CA ALA A 177 -7.82 -6.11 -12.49
C ALA A 177 -7.29 -5.28 -13.68
N LEU A 178 -8.08 -4.34 -14.21
CA LEU A 178 -7.65 -3.42 -15.25
C LEU A 178 -6.47 -2.55 -14.79
N LEU A 179 -6.55 -2.01 -13.58
CA LEU A 179 -5.48 -1.21 -13.00
C LEU A 179 -4.20 -2.03 -12.82
N LEU A 180 -4.30 -3.24 -12.26
CA LEU A 180 -3.14 -4.12 -12.07
C LEU A 180 -2.48 -4.51 -13.39
N ASN A 181 -3.27 -4.75 -14.44
CA ASN A 181 -2.73 -5.00 -15.76
C ASN A 181 -2.02 -3.75 -16.34
N ALA A 182 -2.57 -2.56 -16.13
CA ALA A 182 -1.97 -1.31 -16.59
C ALA A 182 -0.63 -0.99 -15.88
N ILE A 183 -0.42 -1.46 -14.65
CA ILE A 183 0.81 -1.18 -13.89
C ILE A 183 1.77 -2.38 -13.80
N ARG A 184 1.49 -3.48 -14.50
CA ARG A 184 2.23 -4.75 -14.36
C ARG A 184 3.71 -4.65 -14.71
N ASP A 185 4.10 -3.72 -15.57
CA ASP A 185 5.48 -3.56 -16.03
C ASP A 185 6.40 -2.95 -14.95
N PHE A 186 5.80 -2.44 -13.86
CA PHE A 186 6.52 -1.91 -12.69
C PHE A 186 6.68 -2.94 -11.56
N LYS A 187 6.20 -4.17 -11.77
CA LYS A 187 6.29 -5.25 -10.78
C LYS A 187 7.52 -6.11 -11.06
#